data_AF-A0A921MYL3-F1
#
_entry.id   AF-A0A921MYL3-F1
#
_cell.length_a   1.000
_cell.length_b   1.000
_cell.length_c   1.000
_cell.angle_alpha   90.00
_cell.angle_beta   90.00
_cell.angle_gamma   90.00
#
_symmetry.space_group_name_H-M   'P 1'
#
loop_
_entity.id
_entity.type
_entity.pdbx_description
1 polymer ?
#
loop_
_entity_poly.entity_id
_entity_poly.type
_entity_poly.pdbx_seq_one_letter_code
_entity_poly.pdbx_strand_id
1 'polypeptide(L)'
;MSLTVKQEIFVQRLIEGYSQREAYKFAYDCDNMKDETIDTRASRLLKECKVSARYEELKNELKQKMFYTVEKANEDLEWIKNKAKEDIEYRGIKQANATTYLGAVKQQIDLNGITIKEAKEDIDNVIKFEIVGAKNE
;
A
#
# COMPACT_ATOMS: atom_id res chain seq x y z
N MET A 1 -21.20 -16.58 -6.52
CA MET A 1 -20.16 -17.45 -7.11
C MET A 1 -18.81 -16.98 -6.59
N SER A 2 -18.09 -17.81 -5.83
CA SER A 2 -16.81 -17.48 -5.19
C SER A 2 -15.61 -17.71 -6.11
N LEU A 3 -14.45 -17.11 -5.78
CA LEU A 3 -13.17 -17.45 -6.40
C LEU A 3 -12.77 -18.89 -6.08
N THR A 4 -11.94 -19.46 -6.95
CA THR A 4 -11.26 -20.72 -6.66
C THR A 4 -10.10 -20.49 -5.68
N VAL A 5 -9.67 -21.53 -4.96
CA VAL A 5 -8.53 -21.44 -4.04
C VAL A 5 -7.25 -20.94 -4.73
N LYS A 6 -6.99 -21.37 -5.97
CA LYS A 6 -5.82 -20.91 -6.74
C LYS A 6 -5.90 -19.42 -7.09
N GLN A 7 -7.07 -18.94 -7.49
CA GLN A 7 -7.27 -17.51 -7.75
C GLN A 7 -7.10 -16.67 -6.48
N GLU A 8 -7.61 -17.15 -5.34
CA GLU A 8 -7.43 -16.45 -4.06
C GLU A 8 -5.94 -16.39 -3.66
N ILE A 9 -5.21 -17.51 -3.77
CA ILE A 9 -3.76 -17.54 -3.51
C ILE A 9 -3.01 -16.58 -4.44
N PHE A 10 -3.36 -16.55 -5.72
CA PHE A 10 -2.79 -15.63 -6.70
C PHE A 10 -2.96 -14.17 -6.25
N VAL A 11 -4.17 -13.77 -5.86
CA VAL A 11 -4.45 -12.41 -5.38
C VAL A 11 -3.69 -12.11 -4.08
N GLN A 12 -3.68 -13.03 -3.11
CA GLN A 12 -2.96 -12.83 -1.84
C GLN A 12 -1.46 -12.59 -2.07
N ARG A 13 -0.82 -13.34 -2.98
CA ARG A 13 0.58 -13.14 -3.34
C ARG A 13 0.84 -11.78 -3.99
N LEU A 14 -0.09 -11.27 -4.80
CA LEU A 14 0.03 -9.90 -5.34
C LEU A 14 0.02 -8.85 -4.22
N ILE A 15 -0.86 -9.02 -3.22
CA ILE A 15 -0.96 -8.11 -2.07
C ILE A 15 0.31 -8.15 -1.20
N GLU A 16 0.99 -9.30 -1.13
CA GLU A 16 2.28 -9.44 -0.46
C GLU A 16 3.46 -8.82 -1.25
N GLY A 17 3.22 -8.30 -2.47
CA GLY A 17 4.22 -7.60 -3.27
C GLY A 17 4.94 -8.48 -4.31
N TYR A 18 4.49 -9.71 -4.54
CA TYR A 18 5.01 -10.53 -5.63
C TYR A 18 4.56 -10.00 -6.99
N SER A 19 5.40 -10.17 -8.01
CA SER A 19 4.99 -9.90 -9.39
C SER A 19 3.87 -10.86 -9.84
N GLN A 20 3.12 -10.47 -10.89
CA GLN A 20 2.08 -11.34 -11.46
C GLN A 20 2.62 -12.70 -11.87
N ARG A 21 3.84 -12.76 -12.42
CA ARG A 21 4.49 -14.03 -12.79
C ARG A 21 4.75 -14.90 -11.56
N GLU A 22 5.35 -14.34 -10.51
CA GLU A 22 5.67 -15.08 -9.29
C GLU A 22 4.41 -15.55 -8.56
N ALA A 23 3.41 -14.68 -8.42
CA ALA A 23 2.13 -15.02 -7.85
C ALA A 23 1.44 -16.16 -8.63
N TYR A 24 1.53 -16.14 -9.97
CA TYR A 24 0.97 -17.20 -10.81
C TYR A 24 1.72 -18.52 -10.66
N LYS A 25 3.06 -18.49 -10.69
CA LYS A 25 3.91 -19.67 -10.44
C LYS A 25 3.64 -20.28 -9.07
N PHE A 26 3.32 -19.46 -8.07
CA PHE A 26 2.98 -19.94 -6.73
C PHE A 26 1.59 -20.61 -6.68
N ALA A 27 0.60 -20.03 -7.35
CA ALA A 27 -0.78 -20.52 -7.31
C ALA A 27 -1.06 -21.70 -8.26
N TYR A 28 -0.28 -21.84 -9.33
CA TYR A 28 -0.48 -22.82 -10.39
C TYR A 28 0.80 -23.61 -10.67
N ASP A 29 0.65 -24.90 -10.95
CA ASP A 29 1.74 -25.73 -11.45
C ASP A 29 2.16 -25.24 -12.85
N CYS A 30 3.39 -24.74 -12.93
CA CYS A 30 3.97 -24.11 -14.11
C CYS A 30 5.25 -24.81 -14.59
N ASP A 31 5.59 -25.99 -14.06
CA ASP A 31 6.91 -26.63 -14.26
C ASP A 31 7.21 -26.93 -15.74
N ASN A 32 6.18 -27.12 -16.55
CA ASN A 32 6.28 -27.41 -17.98
C ASN A 32 5.93 -26.22 -18.89
N MET A 33 5.79 -25.02 -18.33
CA MET A 33 5.36 -23.84 -19.07
C MET A 33 6.53 -22.92 -19.40
N LYS A 34 6.52 -22.34 -20.61
CA LYS A 34 7.42 -21.24 -20.97
C LYS A 34 7.04 -19.99 -20.19
N ASP A 35 8.04 -19.21 -19.81
CA ASP A 35 7.86 -17.95 -19.08
C ASP A 35 6.88 -16.98 -19.77
N GLU A 36 6.93 -16.85 -21.10
CA GLU A 36 6.02 -15.99 -21.87
C GLU A 36 4.55 -16.42 -21.72
N THR A 37 4.33 -17.74 -21.62
CA THR A 37 2.99 -18.29 -21.42
C THR A 37 2.49 -17.98 -20.02
N ILE A 38 3.36 -18.06 -19.02
CA ILE A 38 3.05 -17.74 -17.63
C ILE A 38 2.67 -16.26 -17.51
N ASP A 39 3.46 -15.36 -18.09
CA ASP A 39 3.16 -13.92 -18.10
C ASP A 39 1.82 -13.60 -18.72
N THR A 40 1.56 -14.20 -19.90
CA THR A 40 0.31 -13.99 -20.62
C THR A 40 -0.89 -14.48 -19.81
N ARG A 41 -0.77 -15.65 -19.16
CA ARG A 41 -1.84 -16.19 -18.33
C ARG A 41 -2.03 -15.39 -17.04
N ALA A 42 -0.96 -14.97 -16.38
CA ALA A 42 -1.03 -14.15 -15.18
C ALA A 42 -1.69 -12.79 -15.46
N SER A 43 -1.30 -12.13 -16.54
CA SER A 43 -1.90 -10.86 -16.98
C SER A 43 -3.38 -11.02 -17.32
N ARG A 44 -3.74 -12.10 -18.02
CA ARG A 44 -5.14 -12.41 -18.32
C ARG A 44 -5.95 -12.70 -17.07
N LEU A 45 -5.39 -13.46 -16.13
CA LEU A 45 -6.05 -13.82 -14.88
C LEU A 45 -6.38 -12.60 -14.04
N LEU A 46 -5.44 -11.66 -13.90
CA LEU A 46 -5.67 -10.42 -13.15
C LEU A 46 -6.78 -9.56 -13.78
N LYS A 47 -6.96 -9.61 -15.11
CA LYS A 47 -8.02 -8.89 -15.82
C LYS A 47 -9.39 -9.57 -15.72
N GLU A 48 -9.49 -10.79 -15.19
CA GLU A 48 -10.78 -11.41 -14.96
C GLU A 48 -11.56 -10.63 -13.90
N CYS A 49 -12.81 -10.26 -14.20
CA CYS A 49 -13.61 -9.36 -13.37
C CYS A 49 -13.63 -9.73 -11.88
N LYS A 50 -13.78 -11.03 -11.54
CA LYS A 50 -13.81 -11.50 -10.14
C LYS A 50 -12.45 -11.41 -9.45
N VAL A 51 -11.37 -11.72 -10.18
CA VAL A 51 -10.00 -11.67 -9.65
C VAL A 51 -9.57 -10.23 -9.44
N SER A 52 -9.82 -9.37 -10.43
CA SER A 52 -9.59 -7.92 -10.35
C SER A 52 -10.35 -7.30 -9.18
N ALA A 53 -11.65 -7.59 -9.05
CA ALA A 53 -12.46 -7.06 -7.95
C ALA A 53 -11.92 -7.48 -6.57
N ARG A 54 -11.51 -8.74 -6.42
CA ARG A 54 -10.92 -9.24 -5.17
C ARG A 54 -9.56 -8.61 -4.87
N TYR A 55 -8.74 -8.39 -5.90
CA TYR A 55 -7.47 -7.71 -5.75
C TYR A 55 -7.66 -6.27 -5.26
N GLU A 56 -8.57 -5.51 -5.87
CA GLU A 56 -8.86 -4.15 -5.44
C GLU A 56 -9.48 -4.09 -4.03
N GLU A 57 -10.34 -5.05 -3.66
CA GLU A 57 -10.86 -5.20 -2.30
C GLU A 57 -9.72 -5.35 -1.28
N LEU A 58 -8.85 -6.34 -1.46
CA LEU A 58 -7.74 -6.58 -0.53
C LEU A 58 -6.71 -5.44 -0.53
N LYS A 59 -6.48 -4.81 -1.68
CA LYS A 59 -5.61 -3.63 -1.78
C LYS A 59 -6.19 -2.47 -0.95
N ASN A 60 -7.50 -2.24 -1.02
CA ASN A 60 -8.17 -1.22 -0.23
C ASN A 60 -8.15 -1.56 1.27
N GLU A 61 -8.38 -2.82 1.65
CA GLU A 61 -8.25 -3.25 3.05
C GLU A 61 -6.84 -3.00 3.61
N LEU A 62 -5.81 -3.35 2.83
CA LEU A 62 -4.42 -3.11 3.22
C LEU A 62 -4.14 -1.62 3.40
N LYS A 63 -4.59 -0.77 2.46
CA LYS A 63 -4.48 0.69 2.56
C LYS A 63 -5.15 1.23 3.82
N GLN A 64 -6.37 0.79 4.13
CA GLN A 64 -7.07 1.24 5.34
C GLN A 64 -6.30 0.87 6.61
N LYS A 65 -5.73 -0.35 6.67
CA LYS A 65 -4.85 -0.76 7.78
C LYS A 65 -3.58 0.08 7.86
N MET A 66 -2.99 0.42 6.71
CA MET A 66 -1.82 1.29 6.65
C MET A 66 -2.14 2.70 7.16
N PHE A 67 -3.23 3.32 6.70
CA PHE A 67 -3.66 4.64 7.19
C PHE A 67 -3.89 4.64 8.70
N TYR A 68 -4.60 3.65 9.24
CA TYR A 68 -4.78 3.51 10.69
C TYR A 68 -3.44 3.40 11.45
N THR A 69 -2.50 2.62 10.91
CA THR A 69 -1.17 2.45 11.51
C THR A 69 -0.36 3.74 11.47
N VAL A 70 -0.40 4.47 10.35
CA VAL A 70 0.26 5.77 10.17
C VAL A 70 -0.33 6.83 11.09
N GLU A 71 -1.66 6.87 11.23
CA GLU A 71 -2.36 7.78 12.14
C GLU A 71 -1.92 7.54 13.58
N LYS A 72 -1.94 6.29 14.05
CA LYS A 72 -1.47 5.93 15.39
C LYS A 72 0.00 6.30 15.61
N ALA A 73 0.87 6.05 14.62
CA ALA A 73 2.27 6.45 14.72
C ALA A 73 2.42 7.98 14.81
N ASN A 74 1.59 8.73 14.09
CA ASN A 74 1.57 10.18 14.17
C ASN A 74 1.10 10.69 15.53
N GLU A 75 0.12 10.04 16.17
CA GLU A 75 -0.30 10.36 17.55
C GLU A 75 0.86 10.18 18.55
N ASP A 76 1.57 9.06 18.48
CA ASP A 76 2.73 8.78 19.33
C ASP A 76 3.86 9.81 19.10
N LEU A 77 4.14 10.16 17.83
CA LEU A 77 5.12 11.18 17.46
C LEU A 77 4.70 12.57 17.92
N GLU A 78 3.40 12.90 17.85
CA GLU A 78 2.86 14.16 18.33
C GLU A 78 3.05 14.30 19.84
N TRP A 79 2.75 13.23 20.57
CA TRP A 79 2.95 13.19 22.01
C TRP A 79 4.41 13.43 22.40
N ILE A 80 5.36 12.71 21.79
CA ILE A 80 6.79 12.85 22.14
C ILE A 80 7.35 14.20 21.70
N LYS A 81 6.91 14.73 20.56
CA LYS A 81 7.25 16.08 20.08
C LYS A 81 6.80 17.14 21.08
N ASN A 82 5.57 17.05 21.57
CA ASN A 82 5.02 17.98 22.54
C ASN A 82 5.75 17.91 23.88
N LYS A 83 6.13 16.71 24.34
CA LYS A 83 6.97 16.56 25.54
C LYS A 83 8.36 17.16 25.38
N ALA A 84 8.99 17.00 24.22
CA ALA A 84 10.25 17.66 23.92
C ALA A 84 10.11 19.19 23.88
N LYS A 85 9.01 19.70 23.31
CA LYS A 85 8.70 21.12 23.27
C LYS A 85 8.51 21.71 24.66
N GLU A 86 7.72 21.06 25.52
CA GLU A 86 7.53 21.46 26.92
C GLU A 86 8.87 21.53 27.68
N ASP A 87 9.76 20.55 27.50
CA ASP A 87 11.07 20.55 28.15
C ASP A 87 12.00 21.67 27.61
N ILE A 88 11.94 21.96 26.30
CA ILE A 88 12.65 23.11 25.71
C ILE A 88 12.15 24.42 26.29
N GLU A 89 10.83 24.60 26.45
CA GLU A 89 10.23 25.81 27.01
C GLU A 89 10.62 26.01 28.49
N TYR A 90 10.71 24.92 29.27
CA TYR A 90 11.04 24.99 30.69
C TYR A 90 12.55 25.07 30.97
N ARG A 91 13.39 24.30 30.26
CA ARG A 91 14.83 24.12 30.56
C ARG A 91 15.76 24.72 29.51
N GLY A 92 15.20 25.29 28.44
CA GLY A 92 15.93 25.69 27.25
C GLY A 92 16.36 24.50 26.38
N ILE A 93 17.00 24.83 25.26
CA ILE A 93 17.46 23.83 24.30
C ILE A 93 18.62 23.02 24.89
N LYS A 94 18.46 21.69 24.93
CA LYS A 94 19.48 20.70 25.29
C LYS A 94 19.59 19.70 24.15
N GLN A 95 20.71 18.96 24.11
CA GLN A 95 20.91 17.97 23.05
C GLN A 95 19.76 16.96 22.99
N ALA A 96 19.38 16.37 24.13
CA ALA A 96 18.33 15.33 24.18
C ALA A 96 16.98 15.85 23.67
N ASN A 97 16.48 16.97 24.19
CA ASN A 97 15.17 17.49 23.81
C ASN A 97 15.13 18.00 22.36
N ALA A 98 16.20 18.63 21.87
CA ALA A 98 16.31 19.05 20.48
C ALA A 98 16.32 17.85 19.53
N THR A 99 17.09 16.81 19.84
CA THR A 99 17.15 15.58 19.02
C THR A 99 15.80 14.87 18.99
N THR A 100 15.10 14.76 20.13
CA THR A 100 13.75 14.18 20.17
C THR A 100 12.75 14.99 19.35
N TYR A 101 12.73 16.32 19.50
CA TYR A 101 11.83 17.19 18.74
C TYR A 101 12.07 17.09 17.23
N LEU A 102 13.33 17.25 16.80
CA LEU A 102 13.71 17.18 15.38
C LEU A 102 13.46 15.78 14.80
N GLY A 103 13.74 14.73 15.56
CA GLY A 103 13.49 13.35 15.16
C GLY A 103 12.00 13.10 14.93
N ALA A 104 11.15 13.53 15.85
CA ALA A 104 9.70 13.39 15.72
C ALA A 104 9.15 14.16 14.51
N VAL A 105 9.58 15.42 14.33
CA VAL A 105 9.18 16.24 13.17
C VAL A 105 9.62 15.60 11.85
N LYS A 106 10.87 15.12 11.77
CA LYS A 106 11.37 14.45 10.57
C LYS A 106 10.54 13.21 10.23
N GLN A 107 10.27 12.36 11.23
CA GLN A 107 9.48 11.16 11.02
C GLN A 107 8.03 11.47 10.59
N GLN A 108 7.41 12.51 11.16
CA GLN A 108 6.08 12.98 10.73
C GLN A 108 6.09 13.44 9.25
N ILE A 109 7.14 14.16 8.81
CA ILE A 109 7.30 14.56 7.40
C ILE A 109 7.41 13.34 6.48
N ASP A 110 8.21 12.35 6.89
CA ASP A 110 8.41 11.11 6.12
C ASP A 110 7.09 10.32 5.99
N LEU A 111 6.34 10.17 7.08
CA LEU A 111 5.02 9.51 7.09
C LEU A 111 4.00 10.24 6.20
N ASN A 112 3.91 11.58 6.32
CA ASN A 112 3.03 12.39 5.49
C ASN A 112 3.40 12.28 4.00
N GLY A 113 4.68 12.15 3.68
CA GLY A 113 5.16 11.90 2.33
C GLY A 113 4.67 10.57 1.74
N ILE A 114 4.52 9.53 2.56
CA ILE A 114 3.95 8.24 2.15
C ILE A 114 2.44 8.41 1.86
N THR A 115 1.68 8.99 2.79
CA THR A 115 0.24 9.25 2.63
C THR A 115 -0.07 10.05 1.36
N ILE A 116 0.73 11.08 1.05
CA ILE A 116 0.56 11.89 -0.16
C ILE A 116 0.78 11.07 -1.43
N LYS A 117 1.75 10.15 -1.44
CA LYS A 117 2.00 9.28 -2.61
C LYS A 117 0.84 8.32 -2.84
N GLU A 118 0.32 7.72 -1.78
CA GLU A 118 -0.83 6.83 -1.85
C GLU A 118 -2.09 7.55 -2.35
N ALA A 119 -2.38 8.75 -1.81
CA ALA A 119 -3.51 9.56 -2.25
C ALA A 119 -3.40 9.97 -3.74
N LYS A 120 -2.19 10.24 -4.24
CA LYS A 120 -1.96 10.52 -5.67
C LYS A 120 -2.24 9.29 -6.53
N GLU A 121 -1.81 8.10 -6.11
CA GLU A 121 -2.09 6.86 -6.84
C GLU A 121 -3.60 6.62 -6.96
N ASP A 122 -4.37 6.91 -5.91
CA ASP A 122 -5.83 6.79 -5.92
C ASP A 122 -6.47 7.75 -6.93
N ILE A 123 -6.05 9.02 -6.93
CA ILE A 123 -6.53 10.01 -7.91
C ILE A 123 -6.22 9.55 -9.34
N ASP A 124 -4.99 9.08 -9.60
CA ASP A 124 -4.57 8.59 -10.91
C ASP A 124 -5.41 7.37 -11.36
N ASN A 125 -5.78 6.49 -10.43
CA ASN A 125 -6.61 5.32 -10.72
C ASN A 125 -8.06 5.70 -11.03
N VAL A 126 -8.64 6.67 -10.30
CA VAL A 126 -9.98 7.21 -10.57
C VAL A 126 -10.03 7.84 -11.96
N ILE A 127 -9.06 8.71 -12.28
CA ILE A 127 -8.99 9.36 -13.59
C ILE A 127 -8.88 8.33 -14.72
N LYS A 128 -8.06 7.28 -14.55
CA LYS A 128 -7.95 6.19 -15.55
C LYS A 128 -9.29 5.48 -15.74
N PHE A 129 -10.03 5.22 -14.66
CA PHE A 129 -11.31 4.53 -14.74
C PHE A 129 -12.35 5.37 -15.50
N GLU A 130 -12.45 6.67 -15.21
CA GLU A 130 -13.35 7.60 -15.90
C GLU A 130 -13.04 7.71 -17.40
N ILE A 131 -11.76 7.81 -17.77
CA ILE A 131 -11.33 7.88 -19.19
C ILE A 131 -11.64 6.57 -19.94
N VAL A 132 -11.47 5.42 -19.29
CA VAL A 132 -11.79 4.11 -19.91
C VAL A 132 -13.30 3.93 -20.03
N GLY A 133 -14.08 4.37 -19.04
CA GLY A 133 -15.54 4.38 -19.10
C GLY A 133 -16.06 5.23 -20.27
N ALA A 134 -15.55 6.45 -20.41
CA ALA A 134 -15.94 7.38 -21.47
C ALA A 134 -15.53 6.96 -22.90
N LYS A 135 -14.63 5.99 -23.06
CA LYS A 135 -14.23 5.44 -24.37
C LYS A 135 -15.03 4.22 -24.83
N ASN A 136 -15.81 3.64 -23.92
CA ASN A 136 -16.61 2.44 -24.18
C ASN A 136 -18.12 2.77 -24.37
N GLU A 137 -18.47 4.06 -24.41
CA GLU A 137 -19.77 4.62 -24.81
C GLU A 137 -19.65 5.26 -26.21
#